data_AF-A0A7R9LVM3-F1
#
_entry.id   AF-A0A7R9LVM3-F1
#
_cell.length_a   1.000
_cell.length_b   1.000
_cell.length_c   1.000
_cell.angle_alpha   90.00
_cell.angle_beta   90.00
_cell.angle_gamma   90.00
#
_symmetry.space_group_name_H-M   'P 1'
#
loop_
_entity.id
_entity.type
_entity.pdbx_description
1 polymer ?
#
loop_
_entity_poly.entity_id
_entity_poly.type
_entity_poly.pdbx_seq_one_letter_code
_entity_poly.pdbx_strand_id
1 'polypeptide(L)'
;MNNTNKLISGDNKGYASQLFEQDINGGTLHGKGPFVALFPQSNEGDVSPNTKGPFCLDTGLPCDTNTSTCGGRNENCVAFGPGNDMFESTKIIGFRQYSKAKELFKSADTELSGKIQYIHQTINMSDVTIQLPNNATAKTCAAAMGYSFAAGTTDGPGAFDFRQGDTSSSPFWNLVRNLIRTPSQQLIDCQNPKPILFATGEMHFPYLWE
;
A
#
# COMPACT_ATOMS: atom_id res chain seq x y z
N MET A 1 9.30 -9.39 -1.34
CA MET A 1 10.08 -9.19 -2.58
C MET A 1 10.10 -7.71 -2.93
N ASN A 2 11.24 -7.13 -3.29
CA ASN A 2 11.31 -5.70 -3.65
C ASN A 2 11.27 -5.47 -5.18
N ASN A 3 11.34 -4.21 -5.62
CA ASN A 3 11.21 -3.80 -7.02
C ASN A 3 12.35 -4.26 -7.96
N THR A 4 13.45 -4.84 -7.45
CA THR A 4 14.51 -5.42 -8.29
C THR A 4 14.16 -6.83 -8.78
N ASN A 5 13.19 -7.50 -8.14
CA ASN A 5 12.72 -8.81 -8.52
C ASN A 5 12.16 -8.83 -9.96
N LYS A 6 12.45 -9.91 -10.69
CA LYS A 6 11.96 -10.18 -12.06
C LYS A 6 11.12 -11.45 -12.18
N LEU A 7 10.81 -12.10 -11.06
CA LEU A 7 10.08 -13.37 -11.01
C LEU A 7 8.64 -13.17 -10.53
N ILE A 8 7.69 -13.84 -11.17
CA ILE A 8 6.29 -13.87 -10.70
C ILE A 8 6.25 -14.61 -9.35
N SER A 9 5.56 -14.03 -8.37
CA SER A 9 5.46 -14.57 -7.01
C SER A 9 4.19 -14.10 -6.31
N GLY A 10 3.66 -14.92 -5.40
CA GLY A 10 2.60 -14.52 -4.46
C GLY A 10 3.11 -13.78 -3.21
N ASP A 11 4.41 -13.46 -3.17
CA ASP A 11 5.10 -12.84 -2.03
C ASP A 11 4.88 -13.58 -0.71
N ASN A 12 4.94 -12.87 0.42
CA ASN A 12 4.91 -13.45 1.76
C ASN A 12 3.56 -14.11 2.10
N LYS A 13 2.42 -13.53 1.69
CA LYS A 13 1.09 -14.15 1.87
C LYS A 13 0.91 -15.38 0.98
N GLY A 14 1.35 -15.32 -0.27
CA GLY A 14 1.35 -16.47 -1.17
C GLY A 14 2.24 -17.61 -0.65
N TYR A 15 3.41 -17.29 -0.10
CA TYR A 15 4.25 -18.29 0.56
C TYR A 15 3.57 -18.89 1.80
N ALA A 16 2.89 -18.08 2.61
CA ALA A 16 2.11 -18.57 3.75
C ALA A 16 0.98 -19.53 3.32
N SER A 17 0.21 -19.16 2.29
CA SER A 17 -0.81 -20.02 1.66
C SER A 17 -0.22 -21.35 1.20
N GLN A 18 0.86 -21.31 0.42
CA GLN A 18 1.50 -22.52 -0.11
C GLN A 18 2.01 -23.44 0.99
N LEU A 19 2.64 -22.89 2.03
CA LEU A 19 3.09 -23.67 3.18
C LEU A 19 1.91 -24.37 3.88
N PHE A 20 0.80 -23.66 4.06
CA PHE A 20 -0.37 -24.23 4.73
C PHE A 20 -1.02 -25.33 3.90
N GLU A 21 -1.18 -25.12 2.59
CA GLU A 21 -1.71 -26.14 1.69
C GLU A 21 -0.84 -27.39 1.66
N GLN A 22 0.49 -27.25 1.56
CA GLN A 22 1.40 -28.39 1.54
C GLN A 22 1.38 -29.21 2.83
N ASP A 23 1.33 -28.51 3.96
CA ASP A 23 1.32 -29.12 5.29
C ASP A 23 0.07 -29.97 5.52
N ILE A 24 -1.11 -29.53 5.05
CA ILE A 24 -2.36 -30.30 5.20
C ILE A 24 -2.54 -31.34 4.09
N ASN A 25 -2.17 -31.04 2.85
CA ASN A 25 -2.37 -31.95 1.71
C ASN A 25 -1.32 -33.08 1.63
N GLY A 26 -0.29 -33.08 2.48
CA GLY A 26 0.57 -34.24 2.69
C GLY A 26 1.54 -34.56 1.54
N GLY A 27 2.30 -33.55 1.07
CA GLY A 27 3.37 -33.76 0.08
C GLY A 27 2.91 -33.84 -1.37
N THR A 28 1.66 -33.44 -1.65
CA THR A 28 1.21 -33.18 -3.02
C THR A 28 2.06 -32.08 -3.68
N LEU A 29 2.06 -32.07 -5.02
CA LEU A 29 2.62 -30.95 -5.78
C LEU A 29 1.93 -29.64 -5.36
N HIS A 30 2.68 -28.54 -5.35
CA HIS A 30 2.14 -27.21 -5.07
C HIS A 30 0.90 -26.92 -5.96
N GLY A 31 -0.15 -26.34 -5.35
CA GLY A 31 -1.42 -26.05 -6.04
C GLY A 31 -2.28 -27.29 -6.33
N LYS A 32 -1.98 -28.45 -5.72
CA LYS A 32 -2.80 -29.66 -5.77
C LYS A 32 -3.20 -30.12 -4.37
N GLY A 33 -4.37 -30.72 -4.28
CA GLY A 33 -4.94 -31.26 -3.04
C GLY A 33 -6.33 -30.68 -2.76
N PRO A 34 -7.10 -31.32 -1.87
CA PRO A 34 -8.45 -30.87 -1.53
C PRO A 34 -8.47 -29.67 -0.57
N PHE A 35 -7.43 -29.46 0.24
CA PHE A 35 -7.36 -28.34 1.17
C PHE A 35 -6.86 -27.08 0.46
N VAL A 36 -7.54 -25.97 0.70
CA VAL A 36 -7.23 -24.65 0.14
C VAL A 36 -7.02 -23.66 1.28
N ALA A 37 -5.91 -22.91 1.25
CA ALA A 37 -5.60 -21.93 2.29
C ALA A 37 -5.41 -20.53 1.68
N LEU A 38 -6.20 -19.57 2.15
CA LEU A 38 -6.19 -18.20 1.65
C LEU A 38 -5.80 -17.24 2.78
N PHE A 39 -4.83 -16.36 2.50
CA PHE A 39 -4.42 -15.27 3.38
C PHE A 39 -4.88 -13.94 2.78
N PRO A 40 -6.13 -13.52 3.05
CA PRO A 40 -6.65 -12.28 2.51
C PRO A 40 -5.94 -11.06 3.09
N GLN A 41 -6.04 -9.96 2.34
CA GLN A 41 -5.61 -8.65 2.81
C GLN A 41 -6.61 -8.06 3.81
N SER A 42 -6.12 -7.25 4.73
CA SER A 42 -6.93 -6.44 5.65
C SER A 42 -6.62 -4.95 5.42
N ASN A 43 -6.34 -4.20 6.47
CA ASN A 43 -5.95 -2.80 6.47
C ASN A 43 -4.41 -2.66 6.46
N GLU A 44 -3.77 -2.88 5.30
CA GLU A 44 -2.30 -2.86 5.14
C GLU A 44 -1.75 -1.58 4.49
N GLY A 45 -2.49 -0.46 4.57
CA GLY A 45 -2.09 0.80 3.91
C GLY A 45 -0.77 1.40 4.41
N ASP A 46 -0.44 1.17 5.67
CA ASP A 46 0.73 1.70 6.39
C ASP A 46 1.52 0.60 7.12
N VAL A 47 1.36 -0.66 6.69
CA VAL A 47 2.01 -1.83 7.30
C VAL A 47 3.08 -2.41 6.37
N SER A 48 4.32 -2.45 6.83
CA SER A 48 5.44 -3.00 6.06
C SER A 48 5.90 -4.37 6.56
N PRO A 49 6.22 -5.34 5.67
CA PRO A 49 6.88 -6.59 6.04
C PRO A 49 8.39 -6.41 6.29
N ASN A 50 8.95 -5.24 5.99
CA ASN A 50 10.37 -4.93 6.12
C ASN A 50 10.74 -4.55 7.56
N THR A 51 10.67 -5.54 8.43
CA THR A 51 10.77 -5.39 9.90
C THR A 51 12.11 -4.91 10.46
N LYS A 52 13.18 -4.80 9.65
CA LYS A 52 14.44 -4.16 10.12
C LYS A 52 14.33 -2.63 10.13
N GLY A 53 13.36 -2.06 9.43
CA GLY A 53 13.16 -0.62 9.33
C GLY A 53 14.03 0.04 8.25
N PRO A 54 13.83 1.36 8.04
CA PRO A 54 14.42 2.11 6.94
C PRO A 54 15.81 2.67 7.26
N PHE A 55 16.76 2.46 6.34
CA PHE A 55 18.13 2.97 6.43
C PHE A 55 18.58 3.58 5.11
N CYS A 56 19.54 4.48 5.22
CA CYS A 56 20.21 5.11 4.10
C CYS A 56 21.21 4.15 3.47
N LEU A 57 21.02 3.82 2.19
CA LEU A 57 21.87 2.86 1.46
C LEU A 57 23.35 3.26 1.39
N ASP A 58 23.63 4.56 1.41
CA ASP A 58 24.97 5.13 1.29
C ASP A 58 25.75 5.17 2.61
N THR A 59 25.07 5.47 3.71
CA THR A 59 25.69 5.74 5.02
C THR A 59 25.41 4.67 6.06
N GLY A 60 24.37 3.86 5.88
CA GLY A 60 23.87 2.90 6.87
C GLY A 60 23.17 3.53 8.07
N LEU A 61 22.97 4.86 8.07
CA LEU A 61 22.25 5.56 9.14
C LEU A 61 20.73 5.42 8.98
N PRO A 62 19.94 5.55 10.06
CA PRO A 62 18.49 5.61 9.96
C PRO A 62 18.03 6.76 9.07
N CYS A 63 16.98 6.54 8.28
CA CYS A 63 16.36 7.62 7.51
C CYS A 63 15.72 8.69 8.40
N ASP A 64 15.49 9.87 7.82
CA ASP A 64 14.56 10.84 8.42
C ASP A 64 13.13 10.27 8.45
N THR A 65 12.51 10.27 9.63
CA THR A 65 11.21 9.61 9.87
C THR A 65 10.04 10.34 9.24
N ASN A 66 10.11 11.67 9.14
CA ASN A 66 8.98 12.48 8.68
C ASN A 66 8.89 12.51 7.16
N THR A 67 10.04 12.52 6.50
CA THR A 67 10.15 12.69 5.04
C THR A 67 10.55 11.39 4.32
N SER A 68 11.00 10.37 5.06
CA SER A 68 11.59 9.15 4.51
C SER A 68 12.73 9.45 3.55
N THR A 69 13.68 10.28 3.98
CA THR A 69 14.81 10.71 3.15
C THR A 69 16.17 10.49 3.79
N CYS A 70 17.19 10.48 2.93
CA CYS A 70 18.61 10.45 3.26
C CYS A 70 19.27 11.63 2.55
N GLY A 71 19.82 12.58 3.30
CA GLY A 71 20.34 13.83 2.72
C GLY A 71 19.27 14.62 1.93
N GLY A 72 17.99 14.47 2.28
CA GLY A 72 16.87 15.13 1.60
C GLY A 72 16.44 14.46 0.28
N ARG A 73 16.91 13.25 -0.02
CA ARG A 73 16.50 12.44 -1.17
C ARG A 73 15.80 11.15 -0.73
N ASN A 74 14.77 10.74 -1.44
CA ASN A 74 13.97 9.57 -1.10
C ASN A 74 14.63 8.26 -1.58
N GLU A 75 15.42 8.30 -2.65
CA GLU A 75 15.87 7.11 -3.38
C GLU A 75 16.79 6.21 -2.55
N ASN A 76 17.51 6.83 -1.61
CA ASN A 76 18.45 6.13 -0.73
C ASN A 76 17.80 5.63 0.56
N CYS A 77 16.55 5.98 0.85
CA CYS A 77 15.87 5.54 2.08
C CYS A 77 15.08 4.26 1.84
N VAL A 78 15.60 3.11 2.29
CA VAL A 78 15.01 1.80 2.02
C VAL A 78 14.85 0.98 3.30
N ALA A 79 13.67 0.38 3.47
CA ALA A 79 13.38 -0.57 4.54
C ALA A 79 13.78 -1.99 4.16
N PHE A 80 14.31 -2.74 5.13
CA PHE A 80 14.81 -4.09 4.91
C PHE A 80 14.00 -5.18 5.60
N GLY A 81 13.82 -6.29 4.90
CA GLY A 81 13.27 -7.52 5.46
C GLY A 81 14.22 -8.22 6.44
N PRO A 82 13.69 -9.19 7.23
CA PRO A 82 14.47 -9.86 8.26
C PRO A 82 15.56 -10.80 7.72
N GLY A 83 15.48 -11.26 6.47
CA GLY A 83 16.44 -12.19 5.87
C GLY A 83 17.72 -11.53 5.35
N ASN A 84 18.62 -12.34 4.81
CA ASN A 84 19.84 -11.90 4.12
C ASN A 84 19.54 -11.36 2.71
N ASP A 85 18.47 -11.88 2.09
CA ASP A 85 17.96 -11.40 0.82
C ASP A 85 16.43 -11.28 0.83
N MET A 86 15.87 -10.86 -0.30
CA MET A 86 14.42 -10.69 -0.46
C MET A 86 13.65 -12.02 -0.41
N PHE A 87 14.24 -13.12 -0.87
CA PHE A 87 13.58 -14.43 -0.92
C PHE A 87 13.48 -15.00 0.49
N GLU A 88 14.57 -14.96 1.24
CA GLU A 88 14.62 -15.34 2.65
C GLU A 88 13.70 -14.46 3.49
N SER A 89 13.71 -13.14 3.26
CA SER A 89 12.78 -12.22 3.94
C SER A 89 11.31 -12.59 3.69
N THR A 90 10.95 -12.84 2.42
CA THR A 90 9.61 -13.30 2.05
C THR A 90 9.26 -14.63 2.73
N LYS A 91 10.20 -15.58 2.80
CA LYS A 91 10.00 -16.86 3.49
C LYS A 91 9.79 -16.68 5.00
N ILE A 92 10.62 -15.87 5.66
CA ILE A 92 10.52 -15.61 7.11
C ILE A 92 9.17 -14.97 7.44
N ILE A 93 8.78 -13.92 6.71
CA ILE A 93 7.51 -13.22 6.96
C ILE A 93 6.30 -14.12 6.65
N GLY A 94 6.34 -14.87 5.54
CA GLY A 94 5.28 -15.82 5.22
C GLY A 94 5.18 -16.97 6.22
N PHE A 95 6.29 -17.51 6.68
CA PHE A 95 6.31 -18.56 7.71
C PHE A 95 5.71 -18.08 9.03
N ARG A 96 5.98 -16.84 9.44
CA ARG A 96 5.37 -16.24 10.65
C ARG A 96 3.84 -16.16 10.52
N GLN A 97 3.34 -15.71 9.38
CA GLN A 97 1.89 -15.67 9.09
C GLN A 97 1.28 -17.08 9.09
N TYR A 98 1.90 -18.04 8.38
CA TYR A 98 1.48 -19.43 8.35
C TYR A 98 1.45 -20.07 9.75
N SER A 99 2.50 -19.87 10.53
CA SER A 99 2.63 -20.48 11.86
C SER A 99 1.48 -20.04 12.76
N LYS A 100 1.16 -18.74 12.76
CA LYS A 100 0.05 -18.23 13.56
C LYS A 100 -1.31 -18.68 13.03
N ALA A 101 -1.49 -18.73 11.70
CA ALA A 101 -2.72 -19.24 11.10
C ALA A 101 -2.96 -20.72 11.43
N LYS A 102 -1.92 -21.56 11.38
CA LYS A 102 -2.00 -22.97 11.75
C LYS A 102 -2.29 -23.18 13.23
N GLU A 103 -1.70 -22.36 14.10
CA GLU A 103 -2.01 -22.35 15.53
C GLU A 103 -3.51 -22.09 15.75
N LEU A 104 -4.02 -20.99 15.20
CA LEU A 104 -5.44 -20.61 15.31
C LEU A 104 -6.38 -21.66 14.71
N PHE A 105 -6.02 -22.22 13.55
CA PHE A 105 -6.79 -23.28 12.89
C PHE A 105 -6.92 -24.53 13.76
N LYS A 106 -5.83 -24.93 14.45
CA LYS A 106 -5.83 -26.11 15.32
C LYS A 106 -6.55 -25.89 16.64
N SER A 107 -6.56 -24.66 17.15
CA SER A 107 -7.21 -24.32 18.42
C SER A 107 -8.63 -23.80 18.26
N ALA A 108 -9.16 -23.71 17.03
CA ALA A 108 -10.50 -23.21 16.79
C ALA A 108 -11.56 -24.15 17.41
N ASP A 109 -12.38 -23.61 18.31
CA ASP A 109 -13.43 -24.33 19.04
C ASP A 109 -14.83 -23.72 18.87
N THR A 110 -14.91 -22.52 18.29
CA THR A 110 -16.14 -21.75 18.16
C THR A 110 -16.80 -22.04 16.82
N GLU A 111 -17.92 -22.75 16.84
CA GLU A 111 -18.74 -23.01 15.65
C GLU A 111 -19.50 -21.76 15.22
N LEU A 112 -19.34 -21.35 13.97
CA LEU A 112 -20.12 -20.27 13.37
C LEU A 112 -21.42 -20.82 12.78
N SER A 113 -22.56 -20.35 13.27
CA SER A 113 -23.89 -20.71 12.76
C SER A 113 -24.76 -19.46 12.56
N GLY A 114 -25.74 -19.55 11.66
CA GLY A 114 -26.64 -18.44 11.36
C GLY A 114 -26.97 -18.29 9.88
N LYS A 115 -27.72 -17.25 9.54
CA LYS A 115 -28.08 -16.91 8.16
C LYS A 115 -26.95 -16.14 7.50
N ILE A 116 -26.68 -16.45 6.23
CA ILE A 116 -25.80 -15.64 5.38
C ILE A 116 -26.60 -14.43 4.88
N GLN A 117 -26.01 -13.23 5.00
CA GLN A 117 -26.58 -11.99 4.50
C GLN A 117 -25.52 -11.21 3.70
N TYR A 118 -25.96 -10.40 2.75
CA TYR A 118 -25.08 -9.51 1.99
C TYR A 118 -25.80 -8.19 1.69
N ILE A 119 -25.03 -7.11 1.60
CA ILE A 119 -25.47 -5.79 1.16
C ILE A 119 -24.40 -5.22 0.22
N HIS A 120 -24.85 -4.56 -0.84
CA HIS A 120 -23.98 -3.93 -1.82
C HIS A 120 -24.57 -2.58 -2.22
N GLN A 121 -23.72 -1.58 -2.37
CA GLN A 121 -24.09 -0.26 -2.88
C GLN A 121 -22.95 0.31 -3.72
N THR A 122 -23.31 0.87 -4.87
CA THR A 122 -22.39 1.70 -5.65
C THR A 122 -22.53 3.14 -5.16
N ILE A 123 -21.42 3.77 -4.79
CA ILE A 123 -21.38 5.14 -4.28
C ILE A 123 -20.53 5.99 -5.21
N ASN A 124 -21.03 7.17 -5.57
CA ASN A 124 -20.18 8.17 -6.21
C ASN A 124 -19.27 8.82 -5.17
N MET A 125 -18.06 8.28 -5.02
CA MET A 125 -17.08 8.78 -4.03
C MET A 125 -16.63 10.22 -4.29
N SER A 126 -16.86 10.78 -5.48
CA SER A 126 -16.57 12.20 -5.76
C SER A 126 -17.59 13.18 -5.19
N ASP A 127 -18.74 12.68 -4.72
CA ASP A 127 -19.90 13.50 -4.32
C ASP A 127 -20.61 12.94 -3.09
N VAL A 128 -19.86 12.70 -2.02
CA VAL A 128 -20.38 12.20 -0.73
C VAL A 128 -20.34 13.32 0.30
N THR A 129 -21.51 13.63 0.85
CA THR A 129 -21.66 14.54 1.98
C THR A 129 -21.48 13.78 3.29
N ILE A 130 -20.55 14.22 4.13
CA ILE A 130 -20.18 13.56 5.40
C ILE A 130 -20.55 14.49 6.54
N GLN A 131 -21.28 13.97 7.54
CA GLN A 131 -21.48 14.67 8.80
C GLN A 131 -20.32 14.38 9.75
N LEU A 132 -19.64 15.43 10.19
CA LEU A 132 -18.52 15.34 11.11
C LEU A 132 -19.03 15.27 12.57
N PRO A 133 -18.23 14.77 13.52
CA PRO A 133 -18.62 14.67 14.94
C PRO A 133 -19.02 16.00 15.59
N ASN A 134 -18.58 17.13 15.02
CA ASN A 134 -18.90 18.48 15.50
C ASN A 134 -20.15 19.09 14.82
N ASN A 135 -20.98 18.27 14.15
CA ASN A 135 -22.14 18.68 13.34
C ASN A 135 -21.82 19.59 12.14
N ALA A 136 -20.54 19.79 11.82
CA ALA A 136 -20.16 20.40 10.55
C ALA A 136 -20.33 19.38 9.43
N THR A 137 -20.58 19.87 8.23
CA THR A 137 -20.67 19.04 7.04
C THR A 137 -19.39 19.18 6.22
N ALA A 138 -18.84 18.06 5.78
CA ALA A 138 -17.75 17.97 4.82
C ALA A 138 -18.23 17.29 3.53
N LYS A 139 -17.44 17.40 2.48
CA LYS A 139 -17.72 16.75 1.20
C LYS A 139 -16.45 16.08 0.70
N THR A 140 -16.59 14.88 0.12
CA THR A 140 -15.49 14.26 -0.62
C THR A 140 -15.17 15.06 -1.88
N CYS A 141 -13.97 14.83 -2.42
CA CYS A 141 -13.47 15.53 -3.59
C CYS A 141 -13.44 14.60 -4.80
N ALA A 142 -13.39 15.16 -6.00
CA ALA A 142 -12.90 14.42 -7.15
C ALA A 142 -11.48 13.88 -6.88
N ALA A 143 -11.14 12.76 -7.53
CA ALA A 143 -9.90 12.06 -7.28
C ALA A 143 -8.68 12.92 -7.65
N ALA A 144 -7.65 12.89 -6.80
CA ALA A 144 -6.40 13.60 -7.03
C ALA A 144 -5.25 12.97 -6.23
N MET A 145 -4.10 12.82 -6.88
CA MET A 145 -2.86 12.34 -6.28
C MET A 145 -1.98 13.52 -5.88
N GLY A 146 -1.44 13.48 -4.66
CA GLY A 146 -0.57 14.53 -4.12
C GLY A 146 0.88 14.38 -4.56
N TYR A 147 1.72 15.37 -4.28
CA TYR A 147 3.16 15.30 -4.58
C TYR A 147 3.84 14.08 -3.94
N SER A 148 3.54 13.78 -2.67
CA SER A 148 4.10 12.63 -1.98
C SER A 148 3.73 11.27 -2.59
N PHE A 149 2.77 11.20 -3.51
CA PHE A 149 2.54 9.97 -4.30
C PHE A 149 3.82 9.59 -5.08
N ALA A 150 4.48 10.58 -5.69
CA ALA A 150 5.70 10.35 -6.47
C ALA A 150 6.94 10.09 -5.60
N ALA A 151 6.85 10.29 -4.27
CA ALA A 151 7.91 9.96 -3.34
C ALA A 151 8.01 8.44 -3.05
N GLY A 152 6.96 7.68 -3.37
CA GLY A 152 6.88 6.26 -3.01
C GLY A 152 6.91 6.05 -1.49
N THR A 153 7.41 4.89 -1.06
CA THR A 153 7.56 4.55 0.37
C THR A 153 8.97 4.02 0.64
N THR A 154 9.28 3.74 1.91
CA THR A 154 10.54 3.07 2.24
C THR A 154 10.63 1.62 1.73
N ASP A 155 9.48 1.01 1.37
CA ASP A 155 9.44 -0.34 0.77
C ASP A 155 9.68 -0.33 -0.75
N GLY A 156 9.61 0.85 -1.35
CA GLY A 156 9.76 1.08 -2.77
C GLY A 156 9.84 2.58 -3.00
N PRO A 157 11.04 3.18 -2.88
CA PRO A 157 11.18 4.62 -3.01
C PRO A 157 10.80 5.05 -4.42
N GLY A 158 10.22 6.24 -4.50
CA GLY A 158 9.93 6.91 -5.75
C GLY A 158 11.21 7.45 -6.39
N ALA A 159 11.06 8.57 -7.09
CA ALA A 159 12.18 9.21 -7.77
C ALA A 159 12.08 10.73 -7.63
N PHE A 160 13.16 11.41 -8.01
CA PHE A 160 13.27 12.86 -8.03
C PHE A 160 13.27 13.48 -6.62
N ASP A 161 12.97 14.77 -6.54
CA ASP A 161 13.02 15.57 -5.32
C ASP A 161 11.76 15.46 -4.43
N PHE A 162 10.83 14.57 -4.75
CA PHE A 162 9.60 14.37 -3.98
C PHE A 162 9.87 13.73 -2.62
N ARG A 163 9.18 14.21 -1.58
CA ARG A 163 9.29 13.66 -0.23
C ARG A 163 7.94 13.25 0.31
N GLN A 164 7.94 12.32 1.25
CA GLN A 164 6.72 12.08 2.02
C GLN A 164 6.46 13.29 2.94
N GLY A 165 5.17 13.58 3.16
CA GLY A 165 4.76 14.70 4.01
C GLY A 165 4.81 16.09 3.34
N ASP A 166 4.95 16.16 2.02
CA ASP A 166 4.94 17.43 1.30
C ASP A 166 3.55 18.08 1.36
N THR A 167 3.48 19.26 2.00
CA THR A 167 2.28 20.11 2.09
C THR A 167 2.39 21.39 1.26
N SER A 168 3.53 21.59 0.61
CA SER A 168 3.81 22.75 -0.24
C SER A 168 4.10 22.33 -1.67
N SER A 169 3.69 23.16 -2.62
CA SER A 169 3.90 22.90 -4.05
C SER A 169 5.22 23.52 -4.55
N SER A 170 5.74 23.01 -5.66
CA SER A 170 6.91 23.55 -6.35
C SER A 170 6.49 24.20 -7.66
N PRO A 171 6.98 25.41 -8.02
CA PRO A 171 6.67 26.04 -9.30
C PRO A 171 6.99 25.16 -10.51
N PHE A 172 8.08 24.38 -10.44
CA PHE A 172 8.49 23.46 -11.49
C PHE A 172 7.46 22.34 -11.68
N TRP A 173 7.09 21.64 -10.60
CA TRP A 173 6.13 20.55 -10.67
C TRP A 173 4.70 21.02 -10.97
N ASN A 174 4.34 22.23 -10.57
CA ASN A 174 3.09 22.86 -10.98
C ASN A 174 3.05 23.12 -12.50
N LEU A 175 4.15 23.56 -13.10
CA LEU A 175 4.23 23.72 -14.56
C LEU A 175 4.06 22.38 -15.28
N VAL A 176 4.79 21.35 -14.84
CA VAL A 176 4.69 19.99 -15.41
C VAL A 176 3.27 19.43 -15.28
N ARG A 177 2.65 19.55 -14.10
CA ARG A 177 1.25 19.18 -13.90
C ARG A 177 0.32 19.93 -14.86
N ASN A 178 0.46 21.25 -14.97
CA ASN A 178 -0.44 22.07 -15.79
C ASN A 178 -0.32 21.78 -17.30
N LEU A 179 0.83 21.24 -17.77
CA LEU A 179 0.95 20.73 -19.14
C LEU A 179 0.09 19.49 -19.38
N ILE A 180 -0.15 18.68 -18.35
CA ILE A 180 -1.00 17.49 -18.42
C ILE A 180 -2.47 17.90 -18.19
N ARG A 181 -2.75 18.50 -17.03
CA ARG A 181 -4.06 19.03 -16.63
C ARG A 181 -3.89 20.04 -15.50
N THR A 182 -4.36 21.26 -15.71
CA THR A 182 -4.50 22.25 -14.63
C THR A 182 -5.69 21.88 -13.74
N PRO A 183 -5.50 21.64 -12.43
CA PRO A 183 -6.61 21.37 -11.50
C PRO A 183 -7.53 22.58 -11.37
N SER A 184 -8.84 22.36 -11.21
CA SER A 184 -9.76 23.45 -10.88
C SER A 184 -9.49 24.03 -9.49
N GLN A 185 -9.87 25.29 -9.27
CA GLN A 185 -9.76 25.92 -7.95
C GLN A 185 -10.58 25.15 -6.90
N GLN A 186 -11.76 24.66 -7.28
CA GLN A 186 -12.61 23.84 -6.41
C GLN A 186 -11.88 22.57 -5.95
N LEU A 187 -11.15 21.89 -6.84
CA LEU A 187 -10.40 20.69 -6.49
C LEU A 187 -9.20 21.01 -5.58
N ILE A 188 -8.50 22.12 -5.84
CA ILE A 188 -7.40 22.60 -5.00
C ILE A 188 -7.90 22.88 -3.58
N ASP A 189 -9.00 23.62 -3.45
CA ASP A 189 -9.56 24.00 -2.15
C ASP A 189 -10.07 22.75 -1.39
N CYS A 190 -10.68 21.80 -2.10
CA CYS A 190 -11.20 20.57 -1.51
C CYS A 190 -10.08 19.64 -1.00
N GLN A 191 -8.97 19.52 -1.74
CA GLN A 191 -7.87 18.61 -1.41
C GLN A 191 -6.86 19.21 -0.42
N ASN A 192 -6.95 20.50 -0.08
CA ASN A 192 -6.07 21.19 0.87
C ASN A 192 -5.93 20.40 2.19
N PRO A 193 -4.71 20.14 2.73
CA PRO A 193 -3.39 20.68 2.35
C PRO A 193 -2.58 19.86 1.35
N LYS A 194 -3.20 18.93 0.62
CA LYS A 194 -2.51 18.11 -0.38
C LYS A 194 -2.12 18.95 -1.61
N PRO A 195 -0.83 19.13 -1.92
CA PRO A 195 -0.43 19.72 -3.18
C PRO A 195 -0.71 18.72 -4.31
N ILE A 196 -1.65 19.04 -5.20
CA ILE A 196 -2.07 18.13 -6.29
C ILE A 196 -0.96 18.02 -7.32
N LEU A 197 -0.50 16.79 -7.59
CA LEU A 197 0.38 16.43 -8.69
C LEU A 197 -0.40 15.94 -9.92
N PHE A 198 -1.44 15.12 -9.71
CA PHE A 198 -2.34 14.65 -10.77
C PHE A 198 -3.80 14.86 -10.38
N ALA A 199 -4.56 15.59 -11.21
CA ALA A 199 -5.99 15.83 -11.04
C ALA A 199 -6.81 14.77 -11.79
N THR A 200 -6.62 13.51 -11.44
CA THR A 200 -7.17 12.32 -12.12
C THR A 200 -8.68 12.37 -12.31
N GLY A 201 -9.44 12.88 -11.34
CA GLY A 201 -10.89 13.05 -11.43
C GLY A 201 -11.35 14.10 -12.45
N GLU A 202 -10.44 14.92 -13.00
CA GLU A 202 -10.69 15.86 -14.08
C GLU A 202 -10.02 15.46 -15.41
N MET A 203 -9.48 14.24 -15.47
CA MET A 203 -8.76 13.71 -16.63
C MET A 203 -9.58 12.58 -17.27
N HIS A 204 -10.05 12.84 -18.49
CA HIS A 204 -11.01 11.96 -19.17
C HIS A 204 -10.52 11.43 -20.53
N PHE A 205 -9.30 11.79 -20.94
CA PHE A 205 -8.71 11.35 -22.21
C PHE A 205 -7.48 10.47 -21.95
N PRO A 206 -7.32 9.33 -22.66
CA PRO A 206 -8.29 8.73 -23.60
C PRO A 206 -9.51 8.10 -22.91
N TYR A 207 -9.43 7.89 -21.59
CA TYR A 207 -10.52 7.41 -20.73
C TYR A 207 -10.43 8.14 -19.37
N LEU A 208 -11.38 7.86 -18.46
CA LEU A 208 -11.28 8.28 -17.07
C LEU A 208 -10.00 7.70 -16.43
N TRP A 209 -9.24 8.54 -15.74
CA TRP A 209 -7.99 8.11 -15.09
C TRP A 209 -8.24 7.47 -13.72
N GLU A 210 -9.31 7.88 -13.02
CA GLU A 210 -9.88 7.29 -11.80
C GLU A 210 -11.41 7.44 -11.79
#